data_AF-A0A920S348-F1
#
_entry.id   AF-A0A920S348-F1
#
_cell.length_a   1.000
_cell.length_b   1.000
_cell.length_c   1.000
_cell.angle_alpha   90.00
_cell.angle_beta   90.00
_cell.angle_gamma   90.00
#
_symmetry.space_group_name_H-M   'P 1'
#
loop_
_entity.id
_entity.type
_entity.pdbx_description
1 polymer ?
#
loop_
_entity_poly.entity_id
_entity_poly.type
_entity_poly.pdbx_seq_one_letter_code
_entity_poly.pdbx_strand_id
1 'polypeptide(L)'
;MISRLQRDLSDSTAQRNIGSAFAYMSIANQSLIKGLNKIKIDKEMLNDDLDKNQEILAEAIQTILRREQIEDAYEHLKKLTRGRTLDKDTLITFIDSLEVSDSVKNELKDLSPKNYTGVASKLAKKI
;
A
#
# COMPACT_ATOMS: atom_id res chain seq x y z
N MET A 1 -5.44 22.07 32.40
CA MET A 1 -5.52 22.02 33.88
C MET A 1 -6.72 22.83 34.30
N ILE A 2 -7.49 22.33 35.26
CA ILE A 2 -8.60 23.05 35.85
C ILE A 2 -8.09 23.56 37.20
N SER A 3 -8.27 24.85 37.48
CA SER A 3 -7.90 25.47 38.75
C SER A 3 -9.13 26.22 39.29
N ARG A 4 -9.39 26.15 40.59
CA ARG A 4 -10.58 26.78 41.19
C ARG A 4 -10.39 28.29 41.39
N LEU A 5 -11.45 29.05 41.07
CA LEU A 5 -11.53 30.51 41.25
C LEU A 5 -10.28 31.23 40.69
N GLN A 6 -9.53 31.98 41.50
CA GLN A 6 -8.38 32.76 41.05
C GLN A 6 -7.10 31.92 40.83
N ARG A 7 -6.93 30.81 41.57
CA ARG A 7 -5.97 29.69 41.36
C ARG A 7 -5.79 28.88 42.65
N ASP A 8 -5.84 27.55 42.52
CA ASP A 8 -5.34 26.61 43.53
C ASP A 8 -3.95 26.06 43.17
N LEU A 9 -3.26 25.45 44.13
CA LEU A 9 -1.86 25.02 44.02
C LEU A 9 -1.68 23.60 43.45
N SER A 10 -2.75 22.94 43.00
CA SER A 10 -2.68 21.54 42.54
C SER A 10 -1.82 21.37 41.29
N ASP A 11 -1.70 22.42 40.48
CA ASP A 11 -0.85 22.49 39.30
C ASP A 11 0.66 22.50 39.63
N SER A 12 1.05 23.02 40.80
CA SER A 12 2.45 23.18 41.19
C SER A 12 3.21 21.84 41.28
N THR A 13 2.57 20.79 41.80
CA THR A 13 3.20 19.44 41.84
C THR A 13 3.10 18.73 40.49
N ALA A 14 2.04 18.96 39.72
CA ALA A 14 1.89 18.42 38.37
C ALA A 14 2.95 18.99 37.40
N GLN A 15 3.23 20.30 37.46
CA GLN A 15 4.21 20.97 36.61
C GLN A 15 5.64 20.44 36.81
N ARG A 16 5.98 19.97 38.02
CA ARG A 16 7.28 19.33 38.30
C ARG A 16 7.49 18.01 37.53
N ASN A 17 6.43 17.43 36.95
CA ASN A 17 6.50 16.20 36.16
C ASN A 17 6.60 16.42 34.65
N ILE A 18 6.57 17.68 34.17
CA ILE A 18 6.71 17.99 32.74
C ILE A 18 8.01 17.42 32.18
N GLY A 19 9.12 17.56 32.93
CA GLY A 19 10.42 17.01 32.56
C GLY A 19 10.40 15.48 32.37
N SER A 20 9.67 14.76 33.21
CA SER A 20 9.53 13.30 33.11
C SER A 20 8.86 12.88 31.79
N ALA A 21 7.83 13.61 31.35
CA ALA A 21 7.19 13.34 30.06
C ALA A 21 8.16 13.50 28.88
N PHE A 22 8.95 14.58 28.88
CA PHE A 22 9.99 14.79 27.88
C PHE A 22 11.12 13.76 27.95
N ALA A 23 11.51 13.32 29.15
CA ALA A 23 12.52 12.30 29.33
C ALA A 23 12.08 10.96 28.71
N TYR A 24 10.84 10.53 28.94
CA TYR A 24 10.29 9.31 28.31
C TYR A 24 10.25 9.43 26.79
N MET A 25 9.79 10.57 26.25
CA MET A 25 9.79 10.81 24.82
C MET A 25 11.21 10.77 24.22
N SER A 26 12.19 11.37 24.91
CA SER A 26 13.59 11.37 24.47
C SER A 26 14.16 9.94 24.42
N ILE A 27 13.92 9.14 25.46
CA ILE A 27 14.37 7.75 25.51
C ILE A 27 13.72 6.91 24.39
N ALA A 28 12.41 7.11 24.17
CA ALA A 28 11.68 6.45 23.10
C ALA A 28 12.26 6.82 21.72
N ASN A 29 12.53 8.10 21.46
CA ASN A 29 13.11 8.57 20.19
C ASN A 29 14.51 8.00 19.95
N GLN A 30 15.35 7.95 20.98
CA GLN A 30 16.69 7.34 20.86
C GLN A 30 16.60 5.85 20.54
N SER A 31 15.68 5.15 21.19
CA SER A 31 15.44 3.72 20.95
C SER A 31 14.89 3.46 19.54
N LEU A 32 13.96 4.32 19.07
CA LEU A 32 13.41 4.29 17.72
C LEU A 32 14.52 4.46 16.67
N ILE A 33 15.36 5.49 16.79
CA ILE A 33 16.48 5.73 15.85
C ILE A 33 17.43 4.53 15.84
N LYS A 34 17.78 4.00 17.02
CA LYS A 34 18.62 2.80 17.13
C LYS A 34 18.00 1.58 16.47
N GLY A 35 16.67 1.43 16.56
CA GLY A 35 15.91 0.38 15.88
C GLY A 35 15.91 0.55 14.37
N LEU A 36 15.59 1.75 13.87
CA LEU A 36 15.57 2.08 12.44
C LEU A 36 16.92 1.81 11.76
N ASN A 37 18.03 2.13 12.44
CA ASN A 37 19.39 1.87 11.93
C ASN A 37 19.73 0.37 11.76
N LYS A 38 18.93 -0.54 12.32
CA LYS A 38 19.11 -1.99 12.17
C LYS A 38 18.27 -2.58 11.04
N ILE A 39 17.31 -1.83 10.50
CA ILE A 39 16.39 -2.32 9.48
C ILE A 39 17.15 -2.47 8.15
N LYS A 40 17.02 -3.64 7.54
CA LYS A 40 17.45 -3.89 6.16
C LYS A 40 16.27 -4.44 5.39
N ILE A 41 16.16 -4.03 4.13
CA ILE A 41 15.11 -4.51 3.24
C ILE A 41 15.43 -5.94 2.77
N ASP A 42 14.47 -6.83 2.95
CA ASP A 42 14.48 -8.15 2.34
C ASP A 42 13.73 -8.07 1.01
N LYS A 43 14.49 -7.95 -0.09
CA LYS A 43 13.91 -7.81 -1.42
C LYS A 43 13.35 -9.12 -1.96
N GLU A 44 13.91 -10.25 -1.56
CA GLU A 44 13.49 -11.56 -2.05
C GLU A 44 12.11 -11.87 -1.50
N MET A 45 11.92 -11.74 -0.19
CA MET A 45 10.61 -11.92 0.44
C MET A 45 9.54 -11.01 -0.18
N LEU A 46 9.85 -9.74 -0.43
CA LEU A 46 8.91 -8.81 -1.06
C LEU A 46 8.56 -9.20 -2.50
N ASN A 47 9.55 -9.62 -3.29
CA ASN A 47 9.33 -10.03 -4.67
C ASN A 47 8.49 -11.32 -4.74
N ASP A 48 8.76 -12.27 -3.86
CA ASP A 48 8.02 -13.54 -3.77
C ASP A 48 6.56 -13.31 -3.37
N ASP A 49 6.31 -12.38 -2.45
CA ASP A 49 4.95 -12.01 -2.06
C ASP A 49 4.22 -11.35 -3.24
N LEU A 50 4.86 -10.42 -3.94
CA LEU A 50 4.28 -9.78 -5.13
C LEU A 50 3.99 -10.78 -6.25
N ASP A 51 4.87 -11.76 -6.49
CA ASP A 51 4.68 -12.75 -7.55
C ASP A 51 3.52 -13.72 -7.24
N LYS A 52 3.21 -13.96 -5.96
CA LYS A 52 2.11 -14.83 -5.52
C LYS A 52 0.73 -14.17 -5.61
N ASN A 53 0.65 -12.85 -5.57
CA ASN A 53 -0.61 -12.12 -5.45
C ASN A 53 -0.97 -11.37 -6.76
N GLN A 54 -1.20 -12.11 -7.85
CA GLN A 54 -1.55 -11.51 -9.15
C GLN A 54 -2.96 -10.87 -9.15
N GLU A 55 -3.83 -11.26 -8.22
CA GLU A 55 -5.18 -10.72 -8.06
C GLU A 55 -5.22 -9.21 -7.84
N ILE A 56 -4.12 -8.60 -7.38
CA ILE A 56 -4.01 -7.15 -7.20
C ILE A 56 -4.16 -6.40 -8.54
N LEU A 57 -3.81 -7.05 -9.66
CA LEU A 57 -3.96 -6.48 -11.00
C LEU A 57 -5.41 -6.39 -11.49
N ALA A 58 -6.36 -7.02 -10.79
CA ALA A 58 -7.77 -7.03 -11.15
C ALA A 58 -8.34 -5.62 -11.42
N GLU A 59 -8.05 -4.67 -10.54
CA GLU A 59 -8.53 -3.29 -10.65
C GLU A 59 -7.89 -2.57 -11.84
N ALA A 60 -6.58 -2.76 -12.07
CA ALA A 60 -5.86 -2.16 -13.19
C ALA A 60 -6.46 -2.61 -14.53
N ILE A 61 -6.66 -3.92 -14.66
CA ILE A 61 -7.27 -4.54 -15.85
C ILE A 61 -8.68 -4.02 -16.03
N GLN A 62 -9.51 -4.06 -14.98
CA GLN A 62 -10.88 -3.55 -15.05
C GLN A 62 -10.94 -2.07 -15.48
N THR A 63 -10.00 -1.25 -15.02
CA THR A 63 -9.92 0.18 -15.37
C THR A 63 -9.58 0.37 -16.85
N ILE A 64 -8.63 -0.41 -17.37
CA ILE A 64 -8.26 -0.38 -18.80
C ILE A 64 -9.43 -0.87 -19.67
N LEU A 65 -10.12 -1.94 -19.30
CA LEU A 65 -11.32 -2.40 -20.03
C LEU A 65 -12.46 -1.36 -19.96
N ARG A 66 -12.57 -0.68 -18.80
CA ARG A 66 -13.26 0.60 -18.56
C ARG A 66 -13.10 1.57 -19.73
N ARG A 67 -11.84 1.91 -19.99
CA ARG A 67 -11.38 2.89 -20.99
C ARG A 67 -11.73 2.45 -22.41
N GLU A 68 -11.61 1.15 -22.71
CA GLU A 68 -11.92 0.59 -24.03
C GLU A 68 -13.41 0.33 -24.28
N GLN A 69 -14.29 0.74 -23.36
CA GLN A 69 -15.76 0.59 -23.48
C GLN A 69 -16.23 -0.87 -23.62
N ILE A 70 -15.50 -1.83 -23.05
CA ILE A 70 -15.96 -3.22 -23.01
C ILE A 70 -17.06 -3.37 -21.96
N GLU A 71 -18.25 -3.74 -22.41
CA GLU A 71 -19.36 -4.15 -21.56
C GLU A 71 -18.99 -5.41 -20.76
N ASP A 72 -19.50 -5.56 -19.52
CA ASP A 72 -19.28 -6.74 -18.67
C ASP A 72 -17.82 -7.09 -18.29
N ALA A 73 -16.86 -6.19 -18.48
CA ALA A 73 -15.46 -6.38 -18.05
C ALA A 73 -15.30 -6.85 -16.59
N TYR A 74 -16.15 -6.32 -15.70
CA TYR A 74 -16.20 -6.71 -14.30
C TYR A 74 -16.73 -8.14 -14.10
N GLU A 75 -17.75 -8.55 -14.86
CA GLU A 75 -18.30 -9.91 -14.80
C GLU A 75 -17.28 -10.95 -15.29
N HIS A 76 -16.59 -10.65 -16.39
CA HIS A 76 -15.54 -11.49 -16.94
C HIS A 76 -14.40 -11.71 -15.95
N LEU A 77 -13.94 -10.64 -15.30
CA LEU A 77 -12.86 -10.69 -14.33
C LEU A 77 -13.28 -11.33 -12.99
N LYS A 78 -14.53 -11.10 -12.57
CA LYS A 78 -15.13 -11.76 -11.39
C LYS A 78 -15.30 -13.26 -11.60
N LYS A 79 -15.65 -13.72 -12.81
CA LYS A 79 -15.70 -15.16 -13.14
C LYS A 79 -14.31 -15.80 -13.05
N LEU A 80 -13.27 -15.09 -13.46
CA LEU A 80 -11.88 -15.56 -13.45
C LEU A 80 -11.32 -15.73 -12.03
N THR A 81 -11.65 -14.80 -11.13
CA THR A 81 -11.13 -14.74 -9.76
C THR A 81 -11.99 -15.49 -8.73
N ARG A 82 -13.19 -15.97 -9.11
CA ARG A 82 -14.11 -16.61 -8.16
C ARG A 82 -13.65 -18.02 -7.79
N GLY A 83 -13.11 -18.15 -6.58
CA GLY A 83 -12.75 -19.43 -5.98
C GLY A 83 -11.46 -20.04 -6.51
N ARG A 84 -10.62 -19.26 -7.21
CA ARG A 84 -9.32 -19.67 -7.74
C ARG A 84 -8.28 -18.59 -7.46
N THR A 85 -7.07 -19.00 -7.13
CA THR A 85 -5.92 -18.10 -7.12
C THR A 85 -5.61 -17.72 -8.56
N LEU A 86 -5.51 -16.43 -8.84
CA LEU A 86 -5.17 -15.95 -10.17
C LEU A 86 -3.66 -16.19 -10.37
N ASP A 87 -3.30 -17.03 -11.33
CA ASP A 87 -1.91 -17.15 -11.76
C ASP A 87 -1.67 -16.33 -13.04
N LYS A 88 -0.39 -16.14 -13.36
CA LYS A 88 0.04 -15.33 -14.51
C LYS A 88 -0.45 -15.91 -15.84
N ASP A 89 -0.46 -17.24 -15.98
CA ASP A 89 -0.83 -17.91 -17.23
C ASP A 89 -2.33 -17.79 -17.52
N THR A 90 -3.16 -17.93 -16.47
CA THR A 90 -4.60 -17.74 -16.51
C THR A 90 -4.95 -16.29 -16.86
N LEU A 91 -4.17 -15.34 -16.33
CA LEU A 91 -4.33 -13.92 -16.64
C LEU A 91 -3.97 -13.60 -18.10
N ILE A 92 -2.87 -14.15 -18.61
CA ILE A 92 -2.46 -13.98 -20.03
C ILE A 92 -3.52 -14.57 -20.96
N THR A 93 -4.01 -15.78 -20.66
CA THR A 93 -5.07 -16.45 -21.44
C THR A 93 -6.35 -15.61 -21.46
N PHE A 94 -6.70 -15.01 -20.31
CA PHE A 94 -7.83 -14.10 -20.23
C PHE A 94 -7.62 -12.86 -21.12
N ILE A 95 -6.45 -12.21 -21.04
CA ILE A 95 -6.14 -11.03 -21.86
C ILE A 95 -6.20 -11.35 -23.35
N ASP A 96 -5.74 -12.54 -23.76
CA ASP A 96 -5.78 -12.97 -25.15
C ASP A 96 -7.20 -13.20 -25.67
N SER A 97 -8.12 -13.62 -24.81
CA SER A 97 -9.54 -13.82 -25.15
C SER A 97 -10.33 -12.52 -25.35
N LEU A 98 -9.78 -11.36 -24.98
CA LEU A 98 -10.47 -10.08 -25.12
C LEU A 98 -10.49 -9.60 -26.57
N GLU A 99 -11.62 -9.04 -26.99
CA GLU A 99 -11.78 -8.38 -28.30
C GLU A 99 -11.31 -6.91 -28.25
N VAL A 100 -10.03 -6.70 -27.93
CA VAL A 100 -9.37 -5.38 -27.92
C VAL A 100 -8.21 -5.32 -28.90
N SER A 101 -7.76 -4.10 -29.23
CA SER A 101 -6.57 -3.90 -30.07
C SER A 101 -5.32 -4.53 -29.46
N ASP A 102 -4.38 -4.95 -30.31
CA ASP A 102 -3.11 -5.55 -29.87
C ASP A 102 -2.29 -4.62 -28.98
N SER A 103 -2.41 -3.29 -29.18
CA SER A 103 -1.77 -2.29 -28.32
C SER A 103 -2.26 -2.40 -26.88
N VAL A 104 -3.57 -2.58 -26.68
CA VAL A 104 -4.18 -2.72 -25.35
C VAL A 104 -3.83 -4.09 -24.75
N LYS A 105 -3.82 -5.16 -25.55
CA LYS A 105 -3.37 -6.48 -25.06
C LYS A 105 -1.93 -6.43 -24.55
N ASN A 106 -1.05 -5.74 -25.27
CA ASN A 106 0.34 -5.58 -24.85
C ASN A 106 0.45 -4.73 -23.58
N GLU A 107 -0.33 -3.65 -23.45
CA GLU A 107 -0.40 -2.85 -22.21
C GLU A 107 -0.84 -3.71 -21.01
N LEU A 108 -1.89 -4.52 -21.19
CA LEU A 108 -2.39 -5.42 -20.15
C LEU A 108 -1.39 -6.52 -19.76
N LYS A 109 -0.64 -7.07 -20.73
CA LYS A 109 0.37 -8.10 -20.49
C LYS A 109 1.64 -7.56 -19.84
N ASP A 110 1.94 -6.28 -20.00
CA ASP A 110 3.07 -5.63 -19.34
C ASP A 110 2.80 -5.39 -17.85
N LEU A 111 1.53 -5.41 -17.41
CA LEU A 111 1.19 -5.24 -15.99
C LEU A 111 1.77 -6.38 -15.13
N SER A 112 2.35 -5.98 -14.00
CA SER A 112 2.82 -6.88 -12.95
C SER A 112 2.60 -6.23 -11.58
N PRO A 113 2.43 -7.00 -10.50
CA PRO A 113 2.30 -6.41 -9.16
C PRO A 113 3.50 -5.52 -8.79
N LYS A 114 4.68 -5.79 -9.36
CA LYS A 114 5.91 -5.03 -9.19
C LYS A 114 5.89 -3.66 -9.86
N ASN A 115 5.25 -3.52 -11.02
CA ASN A 115 5.18 -2.23 -11.72
C ASN A 115 3.87 -1.47 -11.44
N TYR A 116 2.85 -2.13 -10.90
CA TYR A 116 1.59 -1.51 -10.47
C TYR A 116 1.72 -0.77 -9.13
N THR A 117 2.62 0.20 -9.08
CA THR A 117 2.89 1.04 -7.89
C THR A 117 2.37 2.47 -8.02
N GLY A 118 1.71 2.79 -9.15
CA GLY A 118 1.18 4.12 -9.44
C GLY A 118 2.24 5.22 -9.31
N VAL A 119 1.94 6.25 -8.52
CA VAL A 119 2.85 7.39 -8.29
C VAL A 119 3.70 7.26 -7.01
N ALA A 120 3.76 6.08 -6.39
CA ALA A 120 4.41 5.89 -5.09
C ALA A 120 5.87 6.38 -5.07
N SER A 121 6.69 5.98 -6.05
CA SER A 121 8.09 6.42 -6.13
C SER A 121 8.22 7.93 -6.33
N LYS A 122 7.30 8.54 -7.10
CA LYS A 122 7.29 9.99 -7.35
C LYS A 122 6.97 10.78 -6.08
N LEU A 123 6.00 10.31 -5.28
CA LEU A 123 5.64 10.95 -4.02
C LEU A 123 6.76 10.81 -2.98
N ALA A 124 7.37 9.62 -2.88
CA ALA A 124 8.47 9.37 -1.94
C ALA A 124 9.69 10.27 -2.21
N LYS A 125 10.00 10.57 -3.47
CA LYS A 125 11.11 11.45 -3.87
C LYS A 125 10.81 12.95 -3.71
N LYS A 126 9.55 13.33 -3.51
CA LYS A 126 9.14 14.75 -3.40
C LYS A 126 9.31 15.29 -1.97
N ILE A 127 9.45 14.40 -0.99
CA ILE A 127 9.67 14.70 0.43
C ILE A 127 11.17 14.86 0.67
#